data_AF-A0A3N2QD33-F1
#
_entry.id   AF-A0A3N2QD33-F1
#
_cell.length_a   1.000
_cell.length_b   1.000
_cell.length_c   1.000
_cell.angle_alpha   90.00
_cell.angle_beta   90.00
_cell.angle_gamma   90.00
#
_symmetry.space_group_name_H-M   'P 1'
#
loop_
_entity.id
_entity.type
_entity.pdbx_description
1 polymer ?
#
loop_
_entity_poly.entity_id
_entity_poly.type
_entity_poly.pdbx_seq_one_letter_code
_entity_poly.pdbx_strand_id
1 'polypeptide(L)'
;MLTTIVWDQSPELLQTGPFSLNWYGICFAMAFITALPIWYHMFAKAGKESIEAERLQRYITLGVILGARLGHVFFYDWDYFKHHLIQIFLPVVFFPKFKIVGFTGLASHGATIGIILAVFLYVKRIQISISPFRIHLKNRRPAGELLWIFDHLVILVALGGVFIRIGNFMNSEIIGKPTQGKYGVVFLRDIREDLYANHASMIEKVMGKVANSRPMPMPIKRNHQPIQLSISFKDTIQDEEMVKNFLQGSLKNSLVRMSHSPEAMIYEQYGTPLSYTLTKHNGGYQAIVYTFGIPRHPSQLYESFSCFLLFISLFLWWRKKGPVLAPGRMAGMFMVMLFTLRFFYEFYKENQVAFENSMWLNMGQLLSLPCIVGGLWLLLRTVPRSKEKASVHASGKGIITNKNVH
;
A
#
# COMPACT_ATOMS: atom_id res chain seq x y z
N MET A 1 9.16 10.91 -27.89
CA MET A 1 7.95 10.13 -27.54
C MET A 1 7.37 10.71 -26.26
N LEU A 2 6.06 10.98 -26.20
CA LEU A 2 5.39 11.37 -24.96
C LEU A 2 5.32 10.13 -24.05
N THR A 3 6.14 10.08 -23.00
CA THR A 3 6.24 8.94 -22.06
C THR A 3 5.26 9.10 -20.88
N THR A 4 4.05 9.59 -21.18
CA THR A 4 3.00 9.77 -20.16
C THR A 4 1.95 8.68 -20.31
N ILE A 5 1.59 8.08 -19.19
CA ILE A 5 0.49 7.11 -19.10
C ILE A 5 -0.71 7.85 -18.50
N VAL A 6 -1.88 7.71 -19.12
CA VAL A 6 -3.15 8.15 -18.52
C VAL A 6 -3.75 6.93 -17.83
N TRP A 7 -3.91 7.02 -16.50
CA TRP A 7 -4.37 5.94 -15.65
C TRP A 7 -5.82 6.17 -15.24
N ASP A 8 -6.72 5.43 -15.90
CA ASP A 8 -8.18 5.52 -15.74
C ASP A 8 -8.79 4.18 -15.28
N GLN A 9 -8.02 3.38 -14.54
CA GLN A 9 -8.51 2.08 -14.07
C GLN A 9 -9.57 2.25 -12.98
N SER A 10 -10.59 1.38 -12.99
CA SER A 10 -11.53 1.27 -11.87
C SER A 10 -10.90 0.47 -10.74
N PRO A 11 -11.04 0.88 -9.46
CA PRO A 11 -10.61 0.08 -8.31
C PRO A 11 -11.31 -1.29 -8.24
N GLU A 12 -12.58 -1.32 -8.66
CA GLU A 12 -13.39 -2.53 -8.82
C GLU A 12 -13.02 -3.24 -10.13
N LEU A 13 -12.58 -4.50 -10.03
CA LEU A 13 -12.38 -5.37 -11.18
C LEU A 13 -13.72 -5.92 -11.69
N LEU A 14 -14.60 -6.31 -10.77
CA LEU A 14 -15.90 -6.90 -11.07
C LEU A 14 -16.91 -6.47 -10.01
N GLN A 15 -18.11 -6.08 -10.46
CA GLN A 15 -19.25 -5.84 -9.59
C GLN A 15 -20.44 -6.67 -10.06
N THR A 16 -20.91 -7.58 -9.21
CA THR A 16 -22.08 -8.43 -9.46
C THR A 16 -23.05 -8.33 -8.29
N GLY A 17 -24.13 -7.57 -8.47
CA GLY A 17 -25.10 -7.30 -7.40
C GLY A 17 -24.43 -6.65 -6.17
N PRO A 18 -24.59 -7.20 -4.95
CA PRO A 18 -23.97 -6.65 -3.73
C PRO A 18 -22.48 -6.99 -3.59
N PHE A 19 -21.91 -7.82 -4.45
CA PHE A 19 -20.52 -8.26 -4.39
C PHE A 19 -19.63 -7.38 -5.27
N SER A 20 -18.52 -6.90 -4.70
CA SER A 20 -17.47 -6.17 -5.41
C SER A 20 -16.11 -6.84 -5.21
N LEU A 21 -15.42 -7.16 -6.31
CA LEU A 21 -14.04 -7.62 -6.28
C LEU A 21 -13.10 -6.46 -6.65
N ASN A 22 -12.16 -6.13 -5.76
CA ASN A 22 -11.27 -4.99 -5.92
C ASN A 22 -9.83 -5.42 -6.19
N TRP A 23 -9.11 -4.64 -7.02
CA TRP A 23 -7.69 -4.88 -7.32
C TRP A 23 -6.82 -4.96 -6.08
N TYR A 24 -7.08 -4.08 -5.11
CA TYR A 24 -6.33 -4.06 -3.85
C TYR A 24 -6.50 -5.38 -3.07
N GLY A 25 -7.71 -5.93 -3.02
CA GLY A 25 -7.99 -7.21 -2.36
C GLY A 25 -7.29 -8.38 -3.06
N ILE A 26 -7.23 -8.37 -4.39
CA ILE A 26 -6.49 -9.36 -5.19
C ILE A 26 -4.99 -9.27 -4.88
N CYS A 27 -4.42 -8.06 -4.91
CA CYS A 27 -3.01 -7.85 -4.60
C CYS A 27 -2.67 -8.30 -3.17
N PHE A 28 -3.55 -7.98 -2.22
CA PHE A 28 -3.41 -8.43 -0.84
C PHE A 28 -3.43 -9.96 -0.73
N ALA A 29 -4.37 -10.65 -1.39
CA ALA A 29 -4.41 -12.11 -1.41
C ALA A 29 -3.16 -12.71 -2.07
N MET A 30 -2.69 -12.12 -3.18
CA MET A 30 -1.48 -12.54 -3.88
C MET A 30 -0.23 -12.44 -3.01
N ALA A 31 -0.14 -11.46 -2.11
CA ALA A 31 0.94 -11.38 -1.13
C ALA A 31 1.03 -12.64 -0.26
N PHE A 32 -0.10 -13.19 0.18
CA PHE A 32 -0.12 -14.44 0.96
C PHE A 32 0.12 -15.66 0.08
N ILE A 33 -0.58 -15.78 -1.04
CA ILE A 33 -0.52 -16.95 -1.93
C ILE A 33 0.92 -17.19 -2.40
N THR A 34 1.61 -16.12 -2.81
CA THR A 34 3.00 -16.24 -3.30
C THR A 34 4.03 -16.43 -2.19
N ALA A 35 3.75 -15.94 -0.98
CA ALA A 35 4.62 -16.12 0.17
C ALA A 35 4.56 -17.54 0.77
N LEU A 36 3.42 -18.22 0.70
CA LEU A 36 3.21 -19.56 1.27
C LEU A 36 4.26 -20.61 0.84
N PRO A 37 4.50 -20.87 -0.45
CA PRO A 37 5.47 -21.88 -0.86
C PRO A 37 6.88 -21.55 -0.37
N ILE A 38 7.26 -20.27 -0.36
CA ILE A 38 8.55 -19.79 0.13
C ILE A 38 8.65 -20.03 1.65
N TRP A 39 7.58 -19.76 2.39
CA TRP A 39 7.50 -20.00 3.83
C TRP A 39 7.75 -21.46 4.20
N TYR A 40 7.02 -22.39 3.56
CA TYR A 40 7.22 -23.83 3.78
C TYR A 40 8.62 -24.27 3.42
N HIS A 41 9.16 -23.79 2.29
CA HIS A 41 10.52 -24.09 1.89
C HIS A 41 11.55 -23.64 2.93
N MET A 42 11.38 -22.44 3.49
CA MET A 42 12.26 -21.91 4.53
C MET A 42 12.23 -22.73 5.83
N PHE A 43 11.04 -23.17 6.26
CA PHE A 43 10.87 -24.03 7.43
C PHE A 43 11.47 -25.42 7.23
N ALA A 44 11.19 -26.04 6.08
CA ALA A 44 11.74 -27.35 5.75
C ALA A 44 13.28 -27.32 5.71
N LYS A 45 13.88 -26.28 5.11
CA LYS A 45 15.34 -26.12 5.07
C LYS A 45 15.96 -25.89 6.46
N ALA A 46 15.18 -25.38 7.41
CA ALA A 46 15.59 -25.22 8.80
C ALA A 46 15.35 -26.48 9.66
N GLY A 47 14.90 -27.59 9.06
CA GLY A 47 14.57 -28.82 9.77
C GLY A 47 13.33 -28.72 10.66
N LYS A 48 12.45 -27.74 10.41
CA LYS A 48 11.19 -27.57 11.14
C LYS A 48 10.06 -28.31 10.43
N GLU A 49 9.13 -28.87 11.21
CA GLU A 49 7.97 -29.56 10.68
C GLU A 49 7.01 -28.58 9.97
N SER A 50 6.30 -29.06 8.94
CA SER A 50 5.32 -28.27 8.20
C SER A 50 4.21 -27.72 9.11
N ILE A 51 3.81 -28.49 10.13
CA ILE A 51 2.79 -28.09 11.09
C ILE A 51 3.19 -26.85 11.91
N GLU A 52 4.49 -26.63 12.13
CA GLU A 52 4.97 -25.42 12.80
C GLU A 52 4.79 -24.18 11.91
N ALA A 53 5.10 -24.34 10.61
CA ALA A 53 4.94 -23.31 9.59
C ALA A 53 3.45 -22.93 9.44
N GLU A 54 2.57 -23.93 9.37
CA GLU A 54 1.11 -23.75 9.33
C GLU A 54 0.59 -23.03 10.58
N ARG A 55 1.02 -23.46 11.76
CA ARG A 55 0.55 -22.88 13.02
C ARG A 55 0.95 -21.41 13.11
N LEU A 56 2.18 -21.07 12.76
CA LEU A 56 2.64 -19.67 12.75
C LEU A 56 1.94 -18.86 11.66
N GLN A 57 1.74 -19.42 10.47
CA GLN A 57 1.00 -18.77 9.40
C GLN A 57 -0.41 -18.37 9.84
N ARG A 58 -1.13 -19.26 10.54
CA ARG A 58 -2.46 -18.93 11.09
C ARG A 58 -2.42 -17.76 12.08
N TYR A 59 -1.42 -17.72 12.96
CA TYR A 59 -1.23 -16.59 13.89
C TYR A 59 -1.00 -15.29 13.11
N ILE A 60 -0.09 -15.31 12.12
CA ILE A 60 0.25 -14.13 11.32
C ILE A 60 -0.96 -13.65 10.52
N THR A 61 -1.69 -14.54 9.83
CA THR A 61 -2.87 -14.17 9.04
C THR A 61 -3.94 -13.50 9.92
N LEU A 62 -4.25 -14.08 11.09
CA LEU A 62 -5.18 -13.47 12.03
C LEU A 62 -4.68 -12.12 12.54
N GLY A 63 -3.39 -12.03 12.89
CA GLY A 63 -2.73 -10.80 13.30
C GLY A 63 -2.83 -9.70 12.25
N VAL A 64 -2.57 -10.03 10.97
CA VAL A 64 -2.68 -9.08 9.86
C VAL A 64 -4.13 -8.60 9.71
N ILE A 65 -5.10 -9.51 9.63
CA ILE A 65 -6.51 -9.13 9.39
C ILE A 65 -7.03 -8.26 10.53
N LEU A 66 -6.86 -8.72 11.78
CA LEU A 66 -7.33 -7.98 12.96
C LEU A 66 -6.55 -6.67 13.14
N GLY A 67 -5.22 -6.73 13.05
CA GLY A 67 -4.37 -5.56 13.22
C GLY A 67 -4.65 -4.49 12.16
N ALA A 68 -4.77 -4.88 10.89
CA ALA A 68 -5.05 -3.95 9.81
C ALA A 68 -6.42 -3.29 9.95
N ARG A 69 -7.43 -4.07 10.35
CA ARG A 69 -8.79 -3.56 10.58
C ARG A 69 -8.86 -2.63 11.78
N LEU A 70 -8.34 -3.06 12.93
CA LEU A 70 -8.32 -2.24 14.14
C LEU A 70 -7.48 -0.98 13.96
N GLY A 71 -6.35 -1.07 13.25
CA GLY A 71 -5.55 0.10 12.93
C GLY A 71 -6.32 1.11 12.08
N HIS A 72 -7.09 0.66 11.09
CA HIS A 72 -7.93 1.57 10.31
C HIS A 72 -9.02 2.21 11.18
N VAL A 73 -9.72 1.39 11.96
CA VAL A 73 -10.80 1.83 12.86
C VAL A 73 -10.32 2.88 13.86
N PHE A 74 -9.20 2.64 14.55
CA PHE A 74 -8.77 3.54 15.61
C PHE A 74 -8.02 4.78 15.12
N PHE A 75 -7.30 4.69 14.00
CA PHE A 75 -6.48 5.80 13.53
C PHE A 75 -7.15 6.69 12.49
N TYR A 76 -8.15 6.20 11.76
CA TYR A 76 -8.77 6.94 10.66
C TYR A 76 -10.27 7.17 10.89
N ASP A 77 -11.01 6.13 11.28
CA ASP A 77 -12.48 6.16 11.21
C ASP A 77 -13.18 5.96 12.58
N TRP A 78 -12.52 6.32 13.69
CA TRP A 78 -13.04 6.07 15.04
C TRP A 78 -14.40 6.73 15.26
N ASP A 79 -14.59 7.95 14.74
CA ASP A 79 -15.83 8.69 14.85
C ASP A 79 -17.04 7.98 14.23
N TYR A 80 -16.81 7.21 13.17
CA TYR A 80 -17.83 6.36 12.56
C TYR A 80 -18.05 5.09 13.39
N PHE A 81 -16.98 4.35 13.68
CA PHE A 81 -17.07 3.02 14.27
C PHE A 81 -17.52 3.00 15.73
N LYS A 82 -17.31 4.09 16.50
CA LYS A 82 -17.83 4.21 17.87
C LYS A 82 -19.37 4.08 17.94
N HIS A 83 -20.07 4.38 16.85
CA HIS A 83 -21.51 4.20 16.71
C HIS A 83 -21.92 2.92 15.97
N HIS A 84 -20.96 2.16 15.44
CA HIS A 84 -21.18 1.00 14.57
C HIS A 84 -20.24 -0.17 14.89
N LEU A 85 -20.09 -0.52 16.18
CA LEU A 85 -19.09 -1.48 16.65
C LEU A 85 -19.12 -2.85 15.97
N ILE A 86 -20.31 -3.37 15.63
CA ILE A 86 -20.45 -4.66 14.94
C ILE A 86 -19.80 -4.63 13.55
N GLN A 87 -19.83 -3.48 12.87
CA GLN A 87 -19.23 -3.31 11.55
C GLN A 87 -17.70 -3.36 11.57
N ILE A 88 -17.06 -3.29 12.74
CA ILE A 88 -15.61 -3.52 12.85
C ILE A 88 -15.26 -4.93 12.36
N PHE A 89 -16.09 -5.92 12.64
CA PHE A 89 -15.83 -7.34 12.37
C PHE A 89 -16.54 -7.88 11.13
N LEU A 90 -17.48 -7.13 10.57
CA LEU A 90 -18.26 -7.58 9.41
C LEU A 90 -17.72 -6.99 8.09
N PRO A 91 -17.57 -7.80 7.03
CA PRO A 91 -17.16 -7.34 5.70
C PRO A 91 -18.34 -6.77 4.89
N VAL A 92 -19.28 -6.09 5.56
CA VAL A 92 -20.51 -5.57 4.95
C VAL A 92 -20.76 -4.15 5.40
N VAL A 93 -21.25 -3.35 4.47
CA VAL A 93 -21.76 -2.00 4.72
C VAL A 93 -23.27 -2.06 4.61
N PHE A 94 -23.98 -1.63 5.66
CA PHE A 94 -25.44 -1.67 5.70
C PHE A 94 -26.08 -0.41 5.11
N PHE A 95 -25.42 0.74 5.24
CA PHE A 95 -25.94 2.05 4.83
C PHE A 95 -24.96 2.77 3.89
N PRO A 96 -25.43 3.48 2.85
CA PRO A 96 -26.84 3.69 2.47
C PRO A 96 -27.48 2.52 1.69
N LYS A 97 -26.69 1.57 1.19
CA LYS A 97 -27.17 0.32 0.56
C LYS A 97 -26.35 -0.85 1.07
N PHE A 98 -26.98 -2.01 1.23
CA PHE A 98 -26.28 -3.24 1.56
C PHE A 98 -25.25 -3.58 0.48
N LYS A 99 -23.97 -3.59 0.85
CA LYS A 99 -22.85 -4.00 -0.01
C LYS A 99 -21.91 -4.91 0.76
N ILE A 100 -21.54 -6.02 0.12
CA ILE A 100 -20.46 -6.89 0.58
C ILE A 100 -19.19 -6.34 -0.06
N VAL A 101 -18.58 -5.36 0.63
CA VAL A 101 -17.36 -4.70 0.16
C VAL A 101 -16.09 -5.51 0.48
N GLY A 102 -16.20 -6.55 1.31
CA GLY A 102 -15.06 -7.28 1.83
C GLY A 102 -14.40 -6.53 2.99
N PHE A 103 -13.16 -6.89 3.30
CA PHE A 103 -12.33 -6.12 4.24
C PHE A 103 -11.70 -4.92 3.52
N THR A 104 -12.49 -3.87 3.29
CA THR A 104 -11.97 -2.54 2.91
C THR A 104 -11.56 -1.77 4.16
N GLY A 105 -10.72 -0.74 4.01
CA GLY A 105 -10.21 0.00 5.17
C GLY A 105 -9.24 -0.84 6.00
N LEU A 106 -8.09 -1.17 5.41
CA LEU A 106 -7.03 -1.94 6.05
C LEU A 106 -5.77 -1.08 6.18
N ALA A 107 -5.38 -0.79 7.41
CA ALA A 107 -4.19 0.02 7.68
C ALA A 107 -2.92 -0.85 7.72
N SER A 108 -1.92 -0.50 6.92
CA SER A 108 -0.63 -1.21 6.86
C SER A 108 0.16 -1.16 8.18
N HIS A 109 0.10 -0.05 8.92
CA HIS A 109 0.70 0.05 10.25
C HIS A 109 0.02 -0.87 11.25
N GLY A 110 -1.32 -0.96 11.19
CA GLY A 110 -2.10 -1.91 11.99
C GLY A 110 -1.73 -3.36 11.67
N ALA A 111 -1.58 -3.70 10.39
CA ALA A 111 -1.10 -5.01 9.95
C ALA A 111 0.28 -5.33 10.55
N THR A 112 1.20 -4.36 10.54
CA THR A 112 2.56 -4.52 11.08
C THR A 112 2.54 -4.81 12.58
N ILE A 113 1.77 -4.03 13.36
CA ILE A 113 1.58 -4.25 14.80
C ILE A 113 0.98 -5.63 15.05
N GLY A 114 -0.05 -6.00 14.27
CA GLY A 114 -0.71 -7.30 14.33
C GLY A 114 0.24 -8.46 14.07
N ILE A 115 1.13 -8.35 13.08
CA ILE A 115 2.18 -9.34 12.79
C ILE A 115 3.14 -9.48 13.97
N ILE A 116 3.67 -8.37 14.48
CA ILE A 116 4.63 -8.38 15.59
C ILE A 116 4.00 -9.04 16.82
N LEU A 117 2.74 -8.67 17.14
CA LEU A 117 2.01 -9.25 18.25
C LEU A 117 1.71 -10.73 18.03
N ALA A 118 1.30 -11.14 16.83
CA ALA A 118 1.03 -12.53 16.50
C ALA A 118 2.28 -13.41 16.67
N VAL A 119 3.42 -12.96 16.14
CA VAL A 119 4.71 -13.65 16.30
C VAL A 119 5.13 -13.68 17.78
N PHE A 120 4.93 -12.58 18.51
CA PHE A 120 5.20 -12.53 19.94
C PHE A 120 4.37 -13.54 20.73
N LEU A 121 3.06 -13.61 20.49
CA LEU A 121 2.13 -14.57 21.12
C LEU A 121 2.38 -16.03 20.70
N TYR A 122 3.01 -16.24 19.54
CA TYR A 122 3.43 -17.57 19.12
C TYR A 122 4.65 -18.05 19.93
N VAL A 123 5.63 -17.17 20.18
CA VAL A 123 6.86 -17.48 20.92
C VAL A 123 6.66 -17.42 22.44
N LYS A 124 5.76 -16.55 22.91
CA LYS A 124 5.50 -16.27 24.34
C LYS A 124 4.05 -16.59 24.68
N ARG A 125 3.83 -17.15 25.88
CA ARG A 125 2.50 -17.23 26.50
C ARG A 125 2.32 -16.06 27.43
N ILE A 126 1.21 -15.34 27.29
CA ILE A 126 0.73 -14.42 28.31
C ILE A 126 -0.09 -15.21 29.33
N GLN A 127 0.28 -15.15 30.60
CA GLN A 127 -0.51 -15.67 31.73
C GLN A 127 -0.91 -14.48 32.61
N ILE A 128 -2.22 -14.27 32.76
CA ILE A 128 -2.78 -13.21 33.61
C ILE A 128 -3.27 -13.89 34.88
N SER A 129 -2.70 -13.51 36.03
CA SER A 129 -3.22 -13.84 37.35
C SER A 129 -4.07 -12.67 37.82
N ILE A 130 -5.29 -12.93 38.29
CA ILE A 130 -6.26 -11.88 38.66
C ILE A 130 -6.03 -11.39 40.10
N SER A 131 -5.55 -12.26 40.99
CA SER A 131 -5.26 -11.89 42.39
C SER A 131 -3.99 -12.59 42.90
N PRO A 132 -2.90 -11.85 43.18
CA PRO A 132 -2.69 -10.44 42.81
C PRO A 132 -2.64 -10.26 41.29
N PHE A 133 -3.08 -9.11 40.77
CA PHE A 133 -3.01 -8.81 39.33
C PHE A 133 -1.56 -8.86 38.85
N ARG A 134 -1.22 -9.87 38.05
CA ARG A 134 0.13 -10.06 37.51
C ARG A 134 0.08 -10.63 36.10
N ILE A 135 0.84 -10.03 35.19
CA ILE A 135 1.04 -10.54 33.84
C ILE A 135 2.41 -11.23 33.77
N HIS A 136 2.42 -12.54 33.55
CA HIS A 136 3.63 -13.33 33.39
C HIS A 136 3.81 -13.72 31.92
N LEU A 137 5.02 -13.46 31.39
CA LEU A 137 5.42 -13.88 30.06
C LEU A 137 6.25 -15.16 30.16
N LYS A 138 5.64 -16.29 29.77
CA LYS A 138 6.33 -17.59 29.76
C LYS A 138 6.84 -17.90 28.36
N ASN A 139 8.12 -18.27 28.25
CA ASN A 139 8.68 -18.76 26.98
C ASN A 139 7.99 -20.07 26.60
N ARG A 140 7.42 -20.14 25.39
CA ARG A 140 6.96 -21.40 24.78
C ARG A 140 8.03 -22.04 23.90
N ARG A 141 9.03 -21.25 23.52
CA ARG A 141 9.99 -21.54 22.47
C ARG A 141 11.39 -21.03 22.87
N PRO A 142 12.48 -21.58 22.30
CA PRO A 142 13.85 -21.22 22.64
C PRO A 142 14.18 -19.73 22.47
N ALA A 143 15.13 -19.25 23.27
CA ALA A 143 15.67 -17.91 23.14
C ALA A 143 16.35 -17.76 21.76
N GLY A 144 15.89 -16.77 20.97
CA GLY A 144 16.36 -16.52 19.61
C GLY A 144 15.39 -16.94 18.51
N GLU A 145 14.37 -17.77 18.80
CA GLU A 145 13.37 -18.15 17.79
C GLU A 145 12.57 -16.95 17.28
N LEU A 146 12.33 -15.94 18.13
CA LEU A 146 11.68 -14.69 17.74
C LEU A 146 12.41 -13.99 16.59
N LEU A 147 13.71 -13.76 16.75
CA LEU A 147 14.54 -13.07 15.76
C LEU A 147 14.73 -13.93 14.51
N TRP A 148 14.83 -15.25 14.67
CA TRP A 148 14.86 -16.18 13.55
C TRP A 148 13.57 -16.11 12.73
N ILE A 149 12.40 -16.08 13.36
CA ILE A 149 11.12 -15.89 12.65
C ILE A 149 11.13 -14.57 11.89
N PHE A 150 11.54 -13.47 12.53
CA PHE A 150 11.61 -12.17 11.85
C PHE A 150 12.56 -12.16 10.66
N ASP A 151 13.74 -12.79 10.75
CA ASP A 151 14.68 -12.90 9.63
C ASP A 151 14.07 -13.56 8.39
N HIS A 152 13.20 -14.55 8.57
CA HIS A 152 12.51 -15.21 7.45
C HIS A 152 11.29 -14.40 7.01
N LEU A 153 10.57 -13.82 7.96
CA LEU A 153 9.35 -13.07 7.70
C LEU A 153 9.62 -11.81 6.89
N VAL A 154 10.73 -11.10 7.13
CA VAL A 154 11.05 -9.88 6.38
C VAL A 154 11.27 -10.12 4.89
N ILE A 155 11.69 -11.33 4.50
CA ILE A 155 11.78 -11.74 3.09
C ILE A 155 10.37 -11.73 2.48
N LEU A 156 9.41 -12.33 3.17
CA LEU A 156 8.01 -12.40 2.74
C LEU A 156 7.31 -11.04 2.80
N VAL A 157 7.64 -10.22 3.79
CA VAL A 157 7.12 -8.85 3.90
C VAL A 157 7.61 -7.98 2.74
N ALA A 158 8.87 -8.13 2.31
CA ALA A 158 9.38 -7.44 1.12
C ALA A 158 8.59 -7.84 -0.13
N LEU A 159 8.31 -9.14 -0.31
CA LEU A 159 7.47 -9.64 -1.40
C LEU A 159 6.03 -9.10 -1.30
N GLY A 160 5.44 -9.11 -0.10
CA GLY A 160 4.12 -8.51 0.12
C GLY A 160 4.08 -7.03 -0.23
N GLY A 161 5.14 -6.29 0.09
CA GLY A 161 5.31 -4.88 -0.27
C GLY A 161 5.19 -4.61 -1.78
N VAL A 162 5.64 -5.54 -2.63
CA VAL A 162 5.48 -5.46 -4.10
C VAL A 162 4.00 -5.39 -4.46
N PHE A 163 3.21 -6.35 -3.98
CA PHE A 163 1.79 -6.44 -4.31
C PHE A 163 0.99 -5.30 -3.70
N ILE A 164 1.26 -4.92 -2.46
CA ILE A 164 0.55 -3.80 -1.81
C ILE A 164 0.77 -2.50 -2.59
N ARG A 165 2.00 -2.24 -3.06
CA ARG A 165 2.30 -1.04 -3.85
C ARG A 165 1.70 -1.08 -5.25
N ILE A 166 1.62 -2.25 -5.89
CA ILE A 166 0.82 -2.42 -7.12
C ILE A 166 -0.65 -2.13 -6.82
N GLY A 167 -1.19 -2.63 -5.72
CA GLY A 167 -2.57 -2.35 -5.29
C GLY A 167 -2.85 -0.85 -5.12
N ASN A 168 -1.95 -0.11 -4.45
CA ASN A 168 -2.06 1.34 -4.35
C ASN A 168 -2.05 2.03 -5.71
N PHE A 169 -1.18 1.58 -6.63
CA PHE A 169 -1.15 2.10 -8.00
C PHE A 169 -2.46 1.86 -8.76
N MET A 170 -3.01 0.64 -8.69
CA MET A 170 -4.30 0.30 -9.31
C MET A 170 -5.42 1.21 -8.79
N ASN A 171 -5.40 1.51 -7.49
CA ASN A 171 -6.38 2.38 -6.85
C ASN A 171 -6.11 3.89 -7.03
N SER A 172 -5.01 4.31 -7.68
CA SER A 172 -4.59 5.72 -7.73
C SER A 172 -4.34 6.36 -6.35
N GLU A 173 -3.90 5.57 -5.38
CA GLU A 173 -3.62 6.03 -4.01
C GLU A 173 -2.13 6.32 -3.80
N ILE A 174 -1.79 7.22 -2.86
CA ILE A 174 -0.40 7.56 -2.51
C ILE A 174 0.35 8.10 -3.74
N ILE A 175 -0.27 9.08 -4.38
CA ILE A 175 0.23 9.70 -5.62
C ILE A 175 1.56 10.44 -5.41
N GLY A 176 2.33 10.56 -6.48
CA GLY A 176 3.54 11.37 -6.49
C GLY A 176 3.28 12.85 -6.75
N LYS A 177 4.30 13.67 -6.49
CA LYS A 177 4.35 15.08 -6.90
C LYS A 177 4.38 15.21 -8.43
N PRO A 178 3.99 16.38 -8.98
CA PRO A 178 4.11 16.65 -10.41
C PRO A 178 5.56 16.53 -10.89
N THR A 179 5.78 15.87 -12.02
CA THR A 179 7.14 15.68 -12.58
C THR A 179 7.72 16.95 -13.20
N GLN A 180 6.90 18.00 -13.35
CA GLN A 180 7.25 19.22 -14.10
C GLN A 180 7.68 18.93 -15.54
N GLY A 181 7.26 17.79 -16.10
CA GLY A 181 7.61 17.34 -17.44
C GLY A 181 6.45 16.62 -18.13
N LYS A 182 6.70 16.10 -19.35
CA LYS A 182 5.73 15.32 -20.13
C LYS A 182 5.91 13.81 -19.95
N TYR A 183 6.30 13.39 -18.75
CA TYR A 183 6.52 12.00 -18.37
C TYR A 183 5.91 11.72 -17.01
N GLY A 184 5.52 10.46 -16.78
CA GLY A 184 4.88 10.03 -15.54
C GLY A 184 3.46 9.53 -15.78
N VAL A 185 2.63 9.62 -14.75
CA VAL A 185 1.26 9.10 -14.78
C VAL A 185 0.27 10.21 -14.45
N VAL A 186 -0.78 10.33 -15.26
CA VAL A 186 -1.94 11.20 -14.99
C VAL A 186 -3.05 10.31 -14.45
N PHE A 187 -3.39 10.45 -13.17
CA PHE A 187 -4.45 9.67 -12.52
C PHE A 187 -5.80 10.36 -12.72
N LEU A 188 -6.79 9.65 -13.27
CA LEU A 188 -8.11 10.23 -13.59
C LEU A 188 -9.20 9.88 -12.58
N ARG A 189 -8.89 9.05 -11.57
CA ARG A 189 -9.87 8.55 -10.62
C ARG A 189 -10.61 9.70 -9.91
N ASP A 190 -9.89 10.65 -9.33
CA ASP A 190 -10.50 11.76 -8.57
C ASP A 190 -11.38 12.65 -9.45
N ILE A 191 -10.97 12.85 -10.71
CA ILE A 191 -11.75 13.58 -11.72
C ILE A 191 -13.07 12.85 -11.97
N ARG A 192 -13.02 11.55 -12.20
CA ARG A 192 -14.20 10.74 -12.44
C ARG A 192 -15.12 10.70 -11.22
N GLU A 193 -14.57 10.54 -10.02
CA GLU A 193 -15.35 10.53 -8.78
C GLU A 193 -16.04 11.89 -8.51
N ASP A 194 -15.35 13.02 -8.71
CA ASP A 194 -15.97 14.36 -8.59
C ASP A 194 -17.10 14.55 -9.62
N LEU A 195 -16.86 14.15 -10.88
CA LEU A 195 -17.86 14.30 -11.92
C LEU A 195 -19.10 13.44 -11.67
N TYR A 196 -18.94 12.21 -11.19
CA TYR A 196 -20.08 11.38 -10.81
C TYR A 196 -20.77 11.92 -9.56
N ALA A 197 -20.03 12.39 -8.55
CA ALA A 197 -20.64 12.93 -7.33
C ALA A 197 -21.49 14.18 -7.62
N ASN A 198 -21.03 15.07 -8.49
CA ASN A 198 -21.66 16.35 -8.74
C ASN A 198 -22.64 16.35 -9.93
N HIS A 199 -22.46 15.43 -10.90
CA HIS A 199 -23.17 15.48 -12.19
C HIS A 199 -23.78 14.13 -12.60
N ALA A 200 -24.01 13.20 -11.66
CA ALA A 200 -24.64 11.90 -11.92
C ALA A 200 -26.05 11.97 -12.53
N SER A 201 -26.74 13.11 -12.47
CA SER A 201 -28.04 13.28 -13.14
C SER A 201 -27.91 13.29 -14.67
N MET A 202 -26.81 13.82 -15.19
CA MET A 202 -26.56 13.98 -16.63
C MET A 202 -25.55 12.97 -17.20
N ILE A 203 -24.46 12.73 -16.46
CA ILE A 203 -23.37 11.88 -16.92
C ILE A 203 -23.70 10.41 -16.65
N GLU A 204 -23.53 9.58 -17.66
CA GLU A 204 -23.58 8.12 -17.54
C GLU A 204 -22.18 7.53 -17.33
N LYS A 205 -21.20 7.97 -18.13
CA LYS A 205 -19.86 7.40 -18.14
C LYS A 205 -18.80 8.44 -18.46
N VAL A 206 -17.67 8.39 -17.76
CA VAL A 206 -16.46 9.17 -18.05
C VAL A 206 -15.31 8.21 -18.29
N MET A 207 -14.57 8.42 -19.38
CA MET A 207 -13.32 7.73 -19.68
C MET A 207 -12.27 8.74 -20.12
N GLY A 208 -10.99 8.50 -19.83
CA GLY A 208 -9.93 9.36 -20.31
C GLY A 208 -8.74 8.63 -20.92
N LYS A 209 -8.10 9.30 -21.87
CA LYS A 209 -6.91 8.80 -22.58
C LYS A 209 -6.04 9.97 -23.02
N VAL A 210 -4.83 9.67 -23.48
CA VAL A 210 -3.94 10.66 -24.08
C VAL A 210 -4.62 11.27 -25.32
N ALA A 211 -4.53 12.60 -25.47
CA ALA A 211 -4.98 13.27 -26.69
C ALA A 211 -3.87 13.22 -27.74
N ASN A 212 -4.17 12.59 -28.89
CA ASN A 212 -3.24 12.43 -30.01
C ASN A 212 -3.64 13.26 -31.24
N SER A 213 -4.64 14.13 -31.13
CA SER A 213 -5.16 14.93 -32.24
C SER A 213 -4.12 15.95 -32.73
N ARG A 214 -3.96 16.07 -34.05
CA ARG A 214 -3.13 17.10 -34.69
C ARG A 214 -3.95 17.78 -35.81
N PRO A 215 -4.10 19.12 -35.80
CA PRO A 215 -3.68 20.06 -34.76
C PRO A 215 -4.45 19.85 -33.45
N MET A 216 -3.86 20.23 -32.32
CA MET A 216 -4.57 20.21 -31.04
C MET A 216 -5.63 21.32 -31.02
N PRO A 217 -6.86 21.05 -30.53
CA PRO A 217 -7.94 22.04 -30.51
C PRO A 217 -7.80 23.06 -29.35
N MET A 218 -6.61 23.18 -28.77
CA MET A 218 -6.31 24.04 -27.63
C MET A 218 -4.81 24.42 -27.60
N PRO A 219 -4.43 25.58 -27.02
CA PRO A 219 -3.03 26.01 -26.95
C PRO A 219 -2.19 25.09 -26.08
N ILE A 220 -1.01 24.67 -26.54
CA ILE A 220 -0.14 23.75 -25.78
C ILE A 220 0.34 24.41 -24.49
N LYS A 221 0.02 23.81 -23.34
CA LYS A 221 0.63 24.19 -22.05
C LYS A 221 1.94 23.46 -21.80
N ARG A 222 3.00 24.19 -21.45
CA ARG A 222 4.30 23.61 -21.09
C ARG A 222 4.17 22.70 -19.87
N ASN A 223 4.92 21.60 -19.85
CA ASN A 223 4.97 20.62 -18.74
C ASN A 223 3.63 19.94 -18.39
N HIS A 224 2.64 20.04 -19.26
CA HIS A 224 1.37 19.34 -19.11
C HIS A 224 1.18 18.37 -20.28
N GLN A 225 0.43 17.30 -20.03
CA GLN A 225 0.08 16.31 -21.04
C GLN A 225 -1.33 16.59 -21.55
N PRO A 226 -1.52 16.86 -22.86
CA PRO A 226 -2.86 16.91 -23.41
C PRO A 226 -3.57 15.56 -23.23
N ILE A 227 -4.78 15.61 -22.69
CA ILE A 227 -5.67 14.46 -22.47
C ILE A 227 -7.04 14.75 -23.07
N GLN A 228 -7.79 13.69 -23.33
CA GLN A 228 -9.18 13.76 -23.73
C GLN A 228 -10.04 13.00 -22.73
N LEU A 229 -11.12 13.64 -22.28
CA LEU A 229 -12.15 13.04 -21.45
C LEU A 229 -13.38 12.78 -22.32
N SER A 230 -13.68 11.51 -22.55
CA SER A 230 -14.90 11.05 -23.19
C SER A 230 -16.01 10.97 -22.15
N ILE A 231 -17.01 11.83 -22.29
CA ILE A 231 -18.17 11.92 -21.41
C ILE A 231 -19.40 11.45 -22.20
N SER A 232 -19.97 10.33 -21.79
CA SER A 232 -21.25 9.82 -22.28
C SER A 232 -22.37 10.34 -21.39
N PHE A 233 -23.38 10.93 -22.00
CA PHE A 233 -24.58 11.42 -21.34
C PHE A 233 -25.64 10.32 -21.34
N LYS A 234 -26.49 10.30 -20.30
CA LYS A 234 -27.60 9.36 -20.23
C LYS A 234 -28.55 9.52 -21.42
N ASP A 235 -29.15 8.40 -21.85
CA ASP A 235 -30.11 8.36 -22.97
C ASP A 235 -31.35 9.27 -22.79
N THR A 236 -31.66 9.65 -21.54
CA THR A 236 -32.73 10.62 -21.22
C THR A 236 -32.40 12.05 -21.63
N ILE A 237 -31.12 12.36 -21.85
CA ILE A 237 -30.65 13.70 -22.23
C ILE A 237 -30.59 13.79 -23.75
N GLN A 238 -31.61 14.39 -24.35
CA GLN A 238 -31.75 14.50 -25.81
C GLN A 238 -31.66 15.94 -26.34
N ASP A 239 -31.55 16.92 -25.46
CA ASP A 239 -31.40 18.33 -25.82
C ASP A 239 -29.92 18.68 -25.97
N GLU A 240 -29.51 19.02 -27.20
CA GLU A 240 -28.15 19.41 -27.53
C GLU A 240 -27.72 20.71 -26.84
N GLU A 241 -28.63 21.68 -26.72
CA GLU A 241 -28.35 22.99 -26.12
C GLU A 241 -28.14 22.84 -24.62
N MET A 242 -28.96 22.01 -23.97
CA MET A 242 -28.75 21.61 -22.57
C MET A 242 -27.37 21.00 -22.36
N VAL A 243 -26.92 20.10 -23.25
CA VAL A 243 -25.58 19.49 -23.16
C VAL A 243 -24.48 20.54 -23.35
N LYS A 244 -24.60 21.44 -24.33
CA LYS A 244 -23.63 22.52 -24.55
C LYS A 244 -23.52 23.46 -23.34
N ASN A 245 -24.66 23.83 -22.76
CA ASN A 245 -24.72 24.68 -21.56
C ASN A 245 -24.08 23.99 -20.35
N PHE A 246 -24.32 22.68 -20.17
CA PHE A 246 -23.66 21.89 -19.14
C PHE A 246 -22.13 21.86 -19.32
N LEU A 247 -21.66 21.60 -20.55
CA LEU A 247 -20.23 21.51 -20.87
C LEU A 247 -19.52 22.84 -20.59
N GLN A 248 -20.05 23.95 -21.08
CA GLN A 248 -19.44 25.28 -20.92
C GLN A 248 -19.64 25.88 -19.53
N GLY A 249 -20.67 25.49 -18.80
CA GLY A 249 -20.97 25.96 -17.45
C GLY A 249 -20.46 25.02 -16.37
N SER A 250 -21.30 24.06 -15.97
CA SER A 250 -21.08 23.19 -14.81
C SER A 250 -19.80 22.35 -14.93
N LEU A 251 -19.57 21.71 -16.09
CA LEU A 251 -18.39 20.88 -16.30
C LEU A 251 -17.12 21.73 -16.29
N LYS A 252 -17.09 22.83 -17.06
CA LYS A 252 -15.95 23.77 -17.08
C LYS A 252 -15.60 24.24 -15.67
N ASN A 253 -16.59 24.64 -14.88
CA ASN A 253 -16.39 25.09 -13.51
C ASN A 253 -15.84 23.98 -12.59
N SER A 254 -16.33 22.75 -12.73
CA SER A 254 -15.73 21.59 -12.05
C SER A 254 -14.26 21.41 -12.42
N LEU A 255 -13.92 21.35 -13.72
CA LEU A 255 -12.54 21.14 -14.15
C LEU A 255 -11.60 22.25 -13.69
N VAL A 256 -12.04 23.52 -13.75
CA VAL A 256 -11.26 24.65 -13.24
C VAL A 256 -11.08 24.58 -11.72
N ARG A 257 -12.14 24.26 -10.96
CA ARG A 257 -12.04 24.08 -9.50
C ARG A 257 -11.02 23.01 -9.14
N MET A 258 -11.10 21.86 -9.81
CA MET A 258 -10.17 20.74 -9.62
C MET A 258 -8.73 21.08 -10.02
N SER A 259 -8.54 22.05 -10.90
CA SER A 259 -7.21 22.51 -11.31
C SER A 259 -6.47 23.32 -10.25
N HIS A 260 -7.19 23.80 -9.23
CA HIS A 260 -6.65 24.61 -8.15
C HIS A 260 -6.59 23.87 -6.81
N SER A 261 -6.86 22.55 -6.79
CA SER A 261 -6.62 21.75 -5.60
C SER A 261 -5.12 21.47 -5.41
N PRO A 262 -4.61 21.34 -4.18
CA PRO A 262 -3.21 20.99 -3.93
C PRO A 262 -2.74 19.72 -4.66
N GLU A 263 -3.65 18.75 -4.80
CA GLU A 263 -3.43 17.45 -5.41
C GLU A 263 -3.93 17.38 -6.87
N ALA A 264 -4.09 18.53 -7.53
CA ALA A 264 -4.66 18.62 -8.88
C ALA A 264 -4.05 17.60 -9.86
N MET A 265 -4.92 16.89 -10.57
CA MET A 265 -4.58 15.91 -11.62
C MET A 265 -4.74 16.47 -13.03
N ILE A 266 -5.46 17.57 -13.12
CA ILE A 266 -5.89 18.22 -14.34
C ILE A 266 -5.59 19.71 -14.22
N TYR A 267 -5.41 20.35 -15.36
CA TYR A 267 -5.35 21.78 -15.49
C TYR A 267 -6.31 22.23 -16.60
N GLU A 268 -7.20 23.13 -16.23
CA GLU A 268 -8.16 23.77 -17.10
C GLU A 268 -8.11 25.29 -16.86
N GLN A 269 -7.98 26.07 -17.93
CA GLN A 269 -7.77 27.51 -17.83
C GLN A 269 -9.07 28.24 -17.47
N TYR A 270 -9.02 29.15 -16.50
CA TYR A 270 -10.15 30.02 -16.17
C TYR A 270 -10.44 31.04 -17.27
N GLY A 271 -11.71 31.35 -17.49
CA GLY A 271 -12.15 32.41 -18.43
C GLY A 271 -12.07 32.06 -19.91
N THR A 272 -11.66 30.83 -20.28
CA THR A 272 -11.69 30.35 -21.68
C THR A 272 -12.83 29.35 -21.90
N PRO A 273 -13.43 29.29 -23.11
CA PRO A 273 -14.37 28.23 -23.44
C PRO A 273 -13.72 26.84 -23.32
N LEU A 274 -14.50 25.86 -22.87
CA LEU A 274 -14.08 24.46 -22.86
C LEU A 274 -13.92 23.98 -24.31
N SER A 275 -12.79 23.34 -24.62
CA SER A 275 -12.55 22.73 -25.93
C SER A 275 -13.16 21.33 -25.95
N TYR A 276 -14.12 21.08 -26.85
CA TYR A 276 -14.75 19.76 -26.99
C TYR A 276 -15.28 19.50 -28.39
N THR A 277 -15.50 18.22 -28.71
CA THR A 277 -16.32 17.78 -29.84
C THR A 277 -17.55 17.04 -29.31
N LEU A 278 -18.72 17.37 -29.83
CA LEU A 278 -19.99 16.75 -29.45
C LEU A 278 -20.50 15.89 -30.59
N THR A 279 -20.82 14.64 -30.30
CA THR A 279 -21.37 13.68 -31.26
C THR A 279 -22.59 12.99 -30.66
N LYS A 280 -23.58 12.68 -31.49
CA LYS A 280 -24.74 11.89 -31.09
C LYS A 280 -24.39 10.40 -31.21
N HIS A 281 -24.65 9.60 -30.17
CA HIS A 281 -24.32 8.17 -30.13
C HIS A 281 -25.38 7.38 -29.36
N ASN A 282 -25.88 6.28 -29.92
CA ASN A 282 -26.89 5.38 -29.31
C ASN A 282 -28.16 6.05 -28.74
N GLY A 283 -28.63 7.16 -29.31
CA GLY A 283 -29.82 7.87 -28.82
C GLY A 283 -29.55 8.93 -27.76
N GLY A 284 -28.32 9.02 -27.24
CA GLY A 284 -27.82 10.09 -26.38
C GLY A 284 -26.69 10.90 -27.01
N TYR A 285 -25.99 11.68 -26.18
CA TYR A 285 -24.84 12.49 -26.58
C TYR A 285 -23.54 11.95 -25.99
N GLN A 286 -22.44 12.17 -26.71
CA GLN A 286 -21.09 11.93 -26.25
C GLN A 286 -20.22 13.16 -26.54
N ALA A 287 -19.58 13.70 -25.50
CA ALA A 287 -18.63 14.79 -25.63
C ALA A 287 -17.20 14.28 -25.44
N ILE A 288 -16.29 14.65 -26.33
CA ILE A 288 -14.85 14.49 -26.15
C ILE A 288 -14.29 15.84 -25.75
N VAL A 289 -13.96 16.00 -24.48
CA VAL A 289 -13.42 17.23 -23.90
C VAL A 289 -11.90 17.17 -23.92
N TYR A 290 -11.26 18.21 -24.42
CA TYR A 290 -9.81 18.35 -24.48
C TYR A 290 -9.33 19.25 -23.34
N THR A 291 -8.37 18.76 -22.58
CA THR A 291 -7.82 19.43 -21.39
C THR A 291 -6.39 18.96 -21.12
N PHE A 292 -5.77 19.40 -20.02
CA PHE A 292 -4.40 19.07 -19.67
C PHE A 292 -4.31 18.20 -18.42
N GLY A 293 -3.76 17.00 -18.53
CA GLY A 293 -3.32 16.22 -17.39
C GLY A 293 -2.01 16.72 -16.81
N ILE A 294 -1.86 16.61 -15.50
CA ILE A 294 -0.62 16.91 -14.76
C ILE A 294 0.12 15.59 -14.51
N PRO A 295 1.22 15.29 -15.23
CA PRO A 295 1.95 14.05 -15.03
C PRO A 295 2.64 14.04 -13.66
N ARG A 296 2.46 12.94 -12.92
CA ARG A 296 3.01 12.75 -11.57
C ARG A 296 3.96 11.56 -11.52
N HIS A 297 4.86 11.57 -10.53
CA HIS A 297 5.72 10.44 -10.25
C HIS A 297 4.89 9.21 -9.83
N PRO A 298 5.01 8.05 -10.49
CA PRO A 298 4.39 6.81 -10.00
C PRO A 298 5.24 6.22 -8.86
N SER A 299 5.30 6.93 -7.73
CA SER A 299 6.07 6.55 -6.54
C SER A 299 5.76 5.12 -6.08
N GLN A 300 4.52 4.67 -6.23
CA GLN A 300 4.08 3.33 -5.91
C GLN A 300 4.82 2.27 -6.73
N LEU A 301 5.07 2.52 -8.02
CA LEU A 301 5.83 1.61 -8.87
C LEU A 301 7.32 1.62 -8.52
N TYR A 302 7.87 2.76 -8.12
CA TYR A 302 9.25 2.85 -7.62
C TYR A 302 9.42 2.02 -6.34
N GLU A 303 8.49 2.18 -5.38
CA GLU A 303 8.46 1.42 -4.13
C GLU A 303 8.27 -0.08 -4.39
N SER A 304 7.36 -0.46 -5.30
CA SER A 304 7.13 -1.86 -5.69
C SER A 304 8.39 -2.51 -6.26
N PHE A 305 9.07 -1.82 -7.18
CA PHE A 305 10.30 -2.32 -7.79
C PHE A 305 11.42 -2.48 -6.76
N SER A 306 11.61 -1.51 -5.86
CA SER A 306 12.59 -1.62 -4.79
C SER A 306 12.27 -2.71 -3.77
N CYS A 307 11.00 -2.91 -3.43
CA CYS A 307 10.55 -4.04 -2.61
C CYS A 307 10.87 -5.38 -3.27
N PHE A 308 10.72 -5.47 -4.59
CA PHE A 308 11.06 -6.68 -5.35
C PHE A 308 12.57 -6.94 -5.33
N LEU A 309 13.40 -5.91 -5.58
CA LEU A 309 14.85 -6.03 -5.48
C LEU A 309 15.30 -6.41 -4.06
N LEU A 310 14.68 -5.84 -3.04
CA LEU A 310 14.96 -6.16 -1.64
C LEU A 310 14.59 -7.62 -1.32
N PHE A 311 13.42 -8.09 -1.78
CA PHE A 311 13.01 -9.49 -1.67
C PHE A 311 14.05 -10.42 -2.30
N ILE A 312 14.42 -10.19 -3.56
CA ILE A 312 15.41 -11.02 -4.27
C ILE A 312 16.74 -11.01 -3.52
N SER A 313 17.21 -9.84 -3.08
CA SER A 313 18.47 -9.70 -2.36
C SER A 313 18.48 -10.47 -1.04
N LEU A 314 17.43 -10.33 -0.22
CA LEU A 314 17.30 -11.04 1.05
C LEU A 314 17.12 -12.55 0.83
N PHE A 315 16.32 -12.96 -0.15
CA PHE A 315 16.11 -14.36 -0.47
C PHE A 315 17.40 -15.05 -0.93
N LEU A 316 18.16 -14.42 -1.82
CA LEU A 316 19.46 -14.95 -2.27
C LEU A 316 20.48 -14.98 -1.13
N TRP A 317 20.48 -13.97 -0.25
CA TRP A 317 21.35 -13.94 0.92
C TRP A 317 21.01 -15.07 1.90
N TRP A 318 19.74 -15.27 2.20
CA TRP A 318 19.24 -16.40 2.99
C TRP A 318 19.60 -17.74 2.35
N ARG A 319 19.40 -17.89 1.04
CA ARG A 319 19.71 -19.14 0.34
C ARG A 319 21.19 -19.51 0.47
N LYS A 320 22.08 -18.52 0.37
CA LYS A 320 23.55 -18.68 0.40
C LYS A 320 24.12 -18.82 1.81
N LYS A 321 23.57 -18.10 2.80
CA LYS A 321 24.17 -17.96 4.15
C LYS A 321 23.22 -18.19 5.32
N GLY A 322 21.92 -18.41 5.08
CA GLY A 322 20.86 -18.53 6.08
C GLY A 322 21.23 -19.35 7.33
N PRO A 323 21.75 -20.58 7.20
CA PRO A 323 22.10 -21.40 8.37
C PRO A 323 23.19 -20.80 9.28
N VAL A 324 24.05 -19.93 8.74
CA VAL A 324 25.22 -19.36 9.42
C VAL A 324 24.96 -17.94 9.91
N LEU A 325 23.89 -17.29 9.44
CA LEU A 325 23.52 -15.95 9.84
C LEU A 325 23.07 -15.93 11.31
N ALA A 326 23.48 -14.87 12.00
CA ALA A 326 23.04 -14.59 13.36
C ALA A 326 21.56 -14.18 13.35
N PRO A 327 20.73 -14.69 14.28
CA PRO A 327 19.32 -14.31 14.37
C PRO A 327 19.14 -12.79 14.53
N GLY A 328 18.28 -12.20 13.71
CA GLY A 328 17.94 -10.77 13.69
C GLY A 328 18.76 -9.96 12.69
N ARG A 329 19.77 -10.56 12.03
CA ARG A 329 20.64 -9.84 11.10
C ARG A 329 19.94 -9.51 9.79
N MET A 330 19.10 -10.41 9.29
CA MET A 330 18.33 -10.13 8.07
C MET A 330 17.22 -9.14 8.35
N ALA A 331 16.54 -9.27 9.50
CA ALA A 331 15.54 -8.30 9.94
C ALA A 331 16.15 -6.90 10.10
N GLY A 332 17.33 -6.78 10.71
CA GLY A 332 18.05 -5.52 10.82
C GLY A 332 18.39 -4.91 9.44
N MET A 333 18.90 -5.71 8.51
CA MET A 333 19.21 -5.25 7.14
C MET A 333 17.95 -4.80 6.39
N PHE A 334 16.86 -5.57 6.50
CA PHE A 334 15.57 -5.20 5.92
C PHE A 334 15.09 -3.85 6.47
N MET A 335 15.15 -3.64 7.80
CA MET A 335 14.74 -2.38 8.42
C MET A 335 15.58 -1.20 7.92
N VAL A 336 16.91 -1.34 7.86
CA VAL A 336 17.77 -0.27 7.32
C VAL A 336 17.42 0.02 5.86
N MET A 337 17.39 -0.99 5.00
CA MET A 337 17.20 -0.79 3.56
C MET A 337 15.81 -0.26 3.22
N LEU A 338 14.75 -0.89 3.73
CA LEU A 338 13.38 -0.49 3.42
C LEU A 338 13.09 0.94 3.89
N PHE A 339 13.45 1.27 5.13
CA PHE A 339 13.11 2.59 5.69
C PHE A 339 14.02 3.70 5.17
N THR A 340 15.26 3.39 4.78
CA THR A 340 16.11 4.35 4.04
C THR A 340 15.50 4.67 2.69
N LEU A 341 15.10 3.66 1.92
CA LEU A 341 14.42 3.86 0.64
C LEU A 341 13.11 4.63 0.82
N ARG A 342 12.31 4.27 1.83
CA ARG A 342 11.09 5.00 2.19
C ARG A 342 11.37 6.48 2.43
N PHE A 343 12.35 6.80 3.26
CA PHE A 343 12.73 8.19 3.56
C PHE A 343 12.98 9.00 2.28
N PHE A 344 13.65 8.41 1.28
CA PHE A 344 13.89 9.05 0.00
C PHE A 344 12.65 9.12 -0.91
N TYR A 345 11.78 8.10 -0.88
CA TYR A 345 10.55 8.13 -1.67
C TYR A 345 9.55 9.20 -1.23
N GLU A 346 9.56 9.57 0.05
CA GLU A 346 8.72 10.65 0.57
C GLU A 346 8.98 12.00 -0.12
N PHE A 347 10.19 12.26 -0.64
CA PHE A 347 10.44 13.49 -1.41
C PHE A 347 9.64 13.56 -2.72
N TYR A 348 9.26 12.41 -3.28
CA TYR A 348 8.51 12.29 -4.52
C TYR A 348 7.01 12.15 -4.30
N LYS A 349 6.52 12.04 -3.07
CA LYS A 349 5.11 11.81 -2.75
C LYS A 349 4.41 13.08 -2.30
N GLU A 350 3.13 13.18 -2.61
CA GLU A 350 2.29 14.19 -1.96
C GLU A 350 2.06 13.81 -0.51
N ASN A 351 2.00 14.85 0.34
CA ASN A 351 1.63 14.69 1.73
C ASN A 351 0.17 14.27 1.82
N GLN A 352 -0.13 13.32 2.70
CA GLN A 352 -1.48 12.74 2.79
C GLN A 352 -2.38 13.54 3.73
N VAL A 353 -1.80 14.36 4.60
CA VAL A 353 -2.54 15.14 5.57
C VAL A 353 -2.07 16.59 5.55
N ALA A 354 -3.01 17.54 5.58
CA ALA A 354 -2.72 18.96 5.40
C ALA A 354 -1.70 19.53 6.38
N PHE A 355 -1.63 19.03 7.62
CA PHE A 355 -0.65 19.50 8.60
C PHE A 355 0.79 19.13 8.24
N GLU A 356 1.01 18.09 7.42
CA GLU A 356 2.35 17.68 6.99
C GLU A 356 3.02 18.73 6.10
N ASN A 357 2.23 19.62 5.49
CA ASN A 357 2.72 20.68 4.60
C ASN A 357 3.56 21.74 5.31
N SER A 358 3.40 21.92 6.63
CA SER A 358 4.21 22.87 7.42
C SER A 358 5.43 22.22 8.07
N MET A 359 5.60 20.91 7.94
CA MET A 359 6.70 20.18 8.55
C MET A 359 7.97 20.23 7.69
N TRP A 360 9.14 20.25 8.34
CA TRP A 360 10.43 20.13 7.64
C TRP A 360 10.67 18.72 7.08
N LEU A 361 10.25 17.70 7.82
CA LEU A 361 10.24 16.30 7.40
C LEU A 361 8.81 15.78 7.57
N ASN A 362 8.25 15.14 6.54
CA ASN A 362 6.91 14.60 6.66
C ASN A 362 6.87 13.39 7.61
N MET A 363 5.67 12.94 7.99
CA MET A 363 5.54 11.84 8.94
C MET A 363 6.16 10.54 8.43
N GLY A 364 6.10 10.28 7.13
CA GLY A 364 6.75 9.12 6.51
C GLY A 364 8.27 9.13 6.72
N GLN A 365 8.91 10.29 6.63
CA GLN A 365 10.34 10.47 6.88
C GLN A 365 10.68 10.33 8.36
N LEU A 366 9.92 10.99 9.23
CA LEU A 366 10.17 10.96 10.67
C LEU A 366 10.03 9.54 11.23
N LEU A 367 8.99 8.80 10.82
CA LEU A 367 8.77 7.41 11.24
C LEU A 367 9.81 6.44 10.66
N SER A 368 10.53 6.81 9.61
CA SER A 368 11.59 5.98 9.04
C SER A 368 12.86 5.98 9.90
N LEU A 369 13.18 7.10 10.57
CA LEU A 369 14.42 7.23 11.34
C LEU A 369 14.53 6.23 12.50
N PRO A 370 13.52 6.05 13.38
CA PRO A 370 13.59 5.04 14.45
C PRO A 370 13.76 3.62 13.91
N CYS A 371 13.15 3.30 12.77
CA CYS A 371 13.30 1.99 12.16
C CYS A 371 14.71 1.76 11.59
N ILE A 372 15.31 2.78 10.98
CA ILE A 372 16.70 2.72 10.51
C ILE A 372 17.64 2.51 11.71
N VAL A 373 17.49 3.30 12.78
CA VAL A 373 18.30 3.18 13.99
C VAL A 373 18.14 1.81 14.65
N GLY A 374 16.90 1.31 14.79
CA GLY A 374 16.63 -0.03 15.32
C GLY A 374 17.24 -1.14 14.47
N GLY A 375 17.21 -0.98 13.14
CA GLY A 375 17.86 -1.90 12.20
C GLY A 375 19.38 -1.92 12.35
N LEU A 376 20.02 -0.75 12.44
CA LEU A 376 21.46 -0.62 12.70
C LEU A 376 21.85 -1.25 14.04
N TRP A 377 21.07 -1.01 15.09
CA TRP A 377 21.29 -1.61 16.40
C TRP A 377 21.24 -3.16 16.35
N LEU A 378 20.27 -3.74 15.61
CA LEU A 378 20.22 -5.20 15.39
C LEU A 378 21.45 -5.71 14.62
N LEU A 379 21.91 -4.98 13.61
CA LEU A 379 23.10 -5.37 12.84
C LEU A 379 24.40 -5.33 13.66
N LEU A 380 24.53 -4.37 14.57
CA LEU A 380 25.68 -4.23 15.46
C LEU A 380 25.69 -5.27 16.59
N ARG A 381 24.51 -5.63 17.12
CA ARG A 381 24.38 -6.61 18.20
C ARG A 381 24.57 -8.06 17.75
N THR A 382 24.35 -8.35 16.47
CA THR A 382 24.30 -9.73 15.96
C THR A 382 25.69 -10.31 15.67
N VAL A 383 26.12 -11.29 16.47
CA VAL A 383 27.39 -12.02 16.30
C VAL A 383 27.13 -13.35 15.54
N PRO A 384 27.90 -13.68 14.48
CA PRO A 384 27.71 -14.92 13.72
C PRO A 384 27.77 -16.18 14.59
N ARG A 385 26.87 -17.15 14.33
CA ARG A 385 26.80 -18.45 15.04
C ARG A 385 28.10 -19.24 15.02
N SER A 386 28.96 -19.06 14.01
CA SER A 386 30.28 -19.71 13.94
C SER A 386 31.25 -19.22 15.02
N LYS A 387 31.16 -17.95 15.44
CA LYS A 387 31.97 -17.38 16.53
C LYS A 387 31.39 -17.68 17.92
N GLU A 388 30.09 -17.96 17.99
CA GLU A 388 29.41 -18.35 19.23
C GLU A 388 29.86 -19.75 19.70
N LYS A 389 29.97 -20.72 18.78
CA LYS A 389 30.57 -22.04 19.11
C LYS A 389 32.06 -21.93 19.47
N ALA A 390 32.82 -21.06 18.80
CA ALA A 390 34.25 -20.87 19.08
C ALA A 390 34.52 -20.20 20.44
N SER A 391 33.67 -19.24 20.85
CA SER A 391 33.79 -18.58 22.17
C SER A 391 33.37 -19.48 23.33
N VAL A 392 32.36 -20.34 23.15
CA VAL A 392 31.99 -21.38 24.14
C VAL A 392 33.09 -22.44 24.27
N HIS A 393 33.76 -22.81 23.17
CA HIS A 393 34.92 -23.72 23.23
C HIS A 393 36.18 -23.07 23.83
N ALA A 394 36.35 -21.76 23.66
CA ALA A 394 37.45 -21.00 24.27
C ALA A 394 37.24 -20.79 25.78
N SER A 395 36.00 -20.61 26.25
CA SER A 395 35.69 -20.47 27.68
C SER A 395 35.56 -21.82 28.42
N GLY A 396 35.34 -22.93 27.70
CA GLY A 396 35.22 -24.28 28.28
C GLY A 396 36.53 -25.04 28.50
N LYS A 397 37.70 -24.46 28.22
CA LYS A 397 39.02 -25.11 28.39
C LYS A 397 39.64 -24.98 29.79
N GLY A 398 38.91 -24.45 30.77
CA GLY A 398 39.35 -24.41 32.16
C GLY A 398 38.29 -24.99 33.08
N ILE A 399 38.25 -26.33 33.20
CA ILE A 399 37.94 -27.15 34.39
C ILE A 399 37.93 -28.60 33.87
N ILE A 400 39.11 -29.19 33.77
CA ILE A 400 39.28 -30.64 33.92
C ILE A 400 40.14 -30.79 35.16
N THR A 401 39.51 -30.78 36.34
CA THR A 401 40.13 -31.39 37.53
C THR A 401 39.47 -32.73 37.73
N ASN A 402 40.17 -33.71 37.18
CA ASN A 402 40.07 -35.13 37.47
C ASN A 402 40.05 -35.35 38.99
N LYS A 403 38.98 -35.97 39.52
CA LYS A 403 39.01 -36.67 40.81
C LYS A 403 38.11 -37.90 40.74
N ASN A 404 38.71 -39.02 40.33
CA ASN A 404 38.39 -40.33 40.88
C ASN A 404 38.62 -40.29 42.40
N VAL A 405 37.66 -40.72 43.21
CA VAL A 405 37.87 -41.52 44.42
C VAL A 405 36.57 -42.28 44.72
N HIS A 406 36.69 -43.61 44.67
CA HIS A 406 35.92 -44.72 45.27
C HIS A 406 34.39 -44.67 45.43
#